data_AF-A0A1F9FFH1-F1
#
_entry.id   AF-A0A1F9FFH1-F1
#
_cell.length_a   1.000
_cell.length_b   1.000
_cell.length_c   1.000
_cell.angle_alpha   90.00
_cell.angle_beta   90.00
_cell.angle_gamma   90.00
#
_symmetry.space_group_name_H-M   'P 1'
#
loop_
_entity.id
_entity.type
_entity.pdbx_description
1 polymer ?
#
loop_
_entity_poly.entity_id
_entity_poly.type
_entity_poly.pdbx_seq_one_letter_code
_entity_poly.pdbx_strand_id
1 'polypeptide(L)'
;MKFLEEKTLPNFENETFSFWTWLKENRLFVFFSVILILVALGLVIQNHQNAPAPLAYPLGEPKETKPKIEPLKNTLPPMTSFEKAKLYFSKGKISKAIQLMLEISKNHKNPALRKEATDLLHHYHGIQIQKEKIRRLYLEAYVLFQTAPQKACTILDGILKEYGSRQDAYLQKAKNKSAILCRKMKN
;
A
#
# COMPACT_ATOMS: atom_id res chain seq x y z
N MET A 1 -59.28 -22.54 -15.06
CA MET A 1 -58.29 -21.60 -15.61
C MET A 1 -58.52 -20.25 -14.97
N LYS A 2 -57.63 -19.84 -14.05
CA LYS A 2 -57.70 -18.53 -13.37
C LYS A 2 -56.55 -17.68 -13.88
N PHE A 3 -56.89 -16.47 -14.33
CA PHE A 3 -56.01 -15.47 -14.90
C PHE A 3 -54.91 -15.07 -13.90
N LEU A 4 -53.68 -15.03 -14.39
CA LEU A 4 -52.52 -14.49 -13.69
C LEU A 4 -52.70 -12.98 -13.57
N GLU A 5 -52.85 -12.49 -12.34
CA GLU A 5 -52.75 -11.07 -12.01
C GLU A 5 -51.33 -10.57 -12.31
N GLU A 6 -51.27 -9.62 -13.22
CA GLU A 6 -50.12 -8.80 -13.55
C GLU A 6 -49.78 -7.90 -12.35
N LYS A 7 -48.76 -8.25 -11.57
CA LYS A 7 -48.22 -7.38 -10.52
C LYS A 7 -47.41 -6.27 -11.18
N THR A 8 -48.03 -5.10 -11.27
CA THR A 8 -47.37 -3.83 -11.56
C THR A 8 -46.26 -3.57 -10.53
N LEU A 9 -45.04 -3.42 -11.04
CA LEU A 9 -43.89 -2.98 -10.25
C LEU A 9 -44.16 -1.56 -9.70
N PRO A 10 -43.79 -1.26 -8.44
CA PRO A 10 -43.91 0.08 -7.92
C PRO A 10 -43.02 1.02 -8.74
N ASN A 11 -43.65 2.10 -9.18
CA ASN A 11 -43.04 3.22 -9.88
C ASN A 11 -41.96 3.83 -8.96
N PHE A 12 -40.68 3.63 -9.28
CA PHE A 12 -39.59 4.35 -8.64
C PHE A 12 -39.61 5.78 -9.17
N GLU A 13 -40.46 6.61 -8.56
CA GLU A 13 -40.32 8.06 -8.70
C GLU A 13 -38.91 8.45 -8.27
N ASN A 14 -38.18 9.08 -9.18
CA ASN A 14 -36.88 9.66 -8.94
C ASN A 14 -37.03 10.82 -7.94
N GLU A 15 -37.01 10.52 -6.65
CA GLU A 15 -36.72 11.51 -5.63
C GLU A 15 -35.32 12.04 -5.89
N THR A 16 -35.23 13.26 -6.42
CA THR A 16 -33.98 13.98 -6.59
C THR A 16 -33.37 14.19 -5.21
N PHE A 17 -32.37 13.37 -4.90
CA PHE A 17 -31.59 13.46 -3.66
C PHE A 17 -31.05 14.89 -3.51
N SER A 18 -31.69 15.68 -2.65
CA SER A 18 -31.22 17.01 -2.31
C SER A 18 -30.21 16.88 -1.18
N PHE A 19 -28.94 17.11 -1.51
CA PHE A 19 -27.83 17.10 -0.55
C PHE A 19 -28.11 17.95 0.69
N TRP A 20 -28.81 19.07 0.54
CA TRP A 20 -29.20 19.96 1.64
C TRP A 20 -30.24 19.34 2.58
N THR A 21 -31.19 18.59 2.03
CA THR A 21 -32.19 17.86 2.83
C THR A 21 -31.52 16.74 3.61
N TRP A 22 -30.62 16.00 2.97
CA TRP A 22 -29.82 14.96 3.62
C TRP A 22 -28.94 15.54 4.75
N LEU A 23 -28.30 16.69 4.52
CA LEU A 23 -27.46 17.35 5.53
C LEU A 23 -28.29 17.82 6.74
N LYS A 24 -29.54 18.24 6.50
CA LYS A 24 -30.48 18.69 7.55
C LYS A 24 -30.95 17.52 8.41
N GLU A 25 -31.26 16.38 7.80
CA GLU A 25 -31.66 15.15 8.52
C GLU A 25 -30.50 14.55 9.30
N ASN A 26 -29.28 14.59 8.74
CA ASN A 26 -28.09 13.99 9.34
C ASN A 26 -27.25 14.97 10.17
N ARG A 27 -27.84 16.08 10.65
CA ARG A 27 -27.13 17.13 11.40
C ARG A 27 -26.30 16.62 12.58
N LEU A 28 -26.82 15.60 13.29
CA LEU A 28 -26.14 14.96 14.42
C LEU A 28 -24.93 14.16 13.94
N PHE A 29 -25.07 13.41 12.86
CA PHE A 29 -23.97 12.65 12.26
C PHE A 29 -22.84 13.57 11.78
N VAL A 30 -23.19 14.68 11.12
CA VAL A 30 -22.22 15.70 10.71
C VAL A 30 -21.51 16.29 11.93
N PHE A 31 -22.25 16.63 12.98
CA PHE A 31 -21.67 17.16 14.22
C PHE A 31 -20.70 16.18 14.89
N PHE A 32 -21.08 14.90 15.03
CA PHE A 32 -20.19 13.87 15.57
C PHE A 32 -18.96 13.63 14.69
N SER A 33 -19.10 13.70 13.36
CA SER A 33 -17.97 13.56 12.44
C SER A 33 -16.95 14.69 12.62
N VAL A 34 -17.41 15.93 12.84
CA VAL A 34 -16.56 17.09 13.12
C VAL A 34 -15.87 16.95 14.47
N ILE A 35 -16.59 16.50 15.51
CA ILE A 35 -15.99 16.24 16.83
C ILE A 35 -14.91 15.15 16.74
N LEU A 36 -15.18 14.04 16.03
CA LEU A 36 -14.21 12.97 15.83
C LEU A 36 -12.95 13.45 15.12
N ILE A 37 -13.10 14.33 14.12
CA ILE A 37 -11.97 14.95 13.42
C ILE A 37 -11.16 15.84 14.39
N LEU A 38 -11.81 16.66 15.21
CA LEU A 38 -11.15 17.50 16.21
C LEU A 38 -10.42 16.68 17.28
N VAL A 39 -11.03 15.58 17.74
CA VAL A 39 -10.39 14.65 18.70
C VAL A 39 -9.18 13.97 18.06
N ALA A 40 -9.29 13.54 16.80
CA ALA A 40 -8.17 12.95 16.06
C ALA A 40 -7.02 13.95 15.88
N LEU A 41 -7.31 15.21 15.54
CA LEU A 41 -6.33 16.29 15.47
C LEU A 41 -5.68 16.58 16.83
N GLY A 42 -6.47 16.63 17.90
CA GLY A 42 -5.97 16.78 19.27
C GLY A 42 -5.01 15.65 19.66
N LEU A 43 -5.35 14.40 19.32
CA LEU A 43 -4.49 13.24 19.55
C LEU A 43 -3.20 13.31 18.72
N VAL A 44 -3.26 13.76 17.46
CA VAL A 44 -2.05 13.92 16.62
C VAL A 44 -1.14 15.02 17.19
N ILE A 45 -1.70 16.15 17.64
CA ILE A 45 -0.92 17.25 18.24
C ILE A 45 -0.30 16.81 19.58
N GLN A 46 -1.06 16.12 20.44
CA GLN A 46 -0.54 15.56 21.69
C GLN A 46 0.53 14.50 21.43
N ASN A 47 0.38 13.68 20.41
CA ASN A 47 1.39 12.69 20.02
C ASN A 47 2.64 13.34 19.42
N HIS A 48 2.53 14.54 18.84
CA HIS A 48 3.69 15.29 18.36
C HIS A 48 4.45 16.00 19.51
N GLN A 49 3.74 16.42 20.56
CA GLN A 49 4.33 17.02 21.77
C GLN A 49 4.87 15.98 22.76
N ASN A 50 4.25 14.80 22.84
CA ASN A 50 4.68 13.67 23.67
C ASN A 50 5.57 12.67 22.90
N ALA A 51 5.88 12.95 21.64
CA ALA A 51 6.95 12.24 20.96
C ALA A 51 8.25 12.51 21.74
N PRO A 52 8.99 11.46 22.15
CA PRO A 52 10.28 11.66 22.78
C PRO A 52 11.13 12.55 21.87
N ALA A 53 11.80 13.54 22.46
CA ALA A 53 12.73 14.41 21.77
C ALA A 53 13.55 13.59 20.77
N PRO A 54 13.78 14.08 19.52
CA PRO A 54 14.73 13.42 18.65
C PRO A 54 16.02 13.25 19.46
N LEU A 55 16.46 12.01 19.63
CA LEU A 55 17.70 11.64 20.29
C LEU A 55 18.85 12.39 19.61
N ALA A 56 19.10 13.62 20.06
CA ALA A 56 20.31 14.36 19.82
C ALA A 56 21.37 13.68 20.67
N TYR A 57 22.11 12.75 20.07
CA TYR A 57 23.34 12.22 20.67
C TYR A 57 24.34 13.38 20.81
N PRO A 58 24.86 13.66 22.02
CA PRO A 58 25.96 14.58 22.21
C PRO A 58 27.21 13.76 22.57
N LEU A 59 28.10 13.53 21.61
CA LEU A 59 29.52 13.25 21.87
C LEU A 59 30.28 13.43 20.55
N GLY A 60 31.13 14.45 20.54
CA GLY A 60 31.97 14.78 19.39
C GLY A 60 32.88 13.63 19.04
N GLU A 61 32.69 13.08 17.85
CA GLU A 61 33.77 12.41 17.14
C GLU A 61 34.75 13.49 16.66
N PRO A 62 36.07 13.26 16.79
CA PRO A 62 37.07 14.22 16.33
C PRO A 62 36.77 14.53 14.86
N LYS A 63 36.82 15.82 14.50
CA LYS A 63 36.74 16.26 13.11
C LYS A 63 37.80 15.50 12.33
N GLU A 64 37.41 14.43 11.64
CA GLU A 64 38.20 13.90 10.54
C GLU A 64 38.38 15.07 9.58
N THR A 65 39.63 15.45 9.39
CA THR A 65 40.07 16.34 8.34
C THR A 65 39.63 15.71 7.03
N LYS A 66 38.42 16.04 6.57
CA LYS A 66 38.00 15.70 5.21
C LYS A 66 39.14 16.18 4.32
N PRO A 67 39.80 15.29 3.55
CA PRO A 67 40.62 15.78 2.47
C PRO A 67 39.74 16.74 1.67
N LYS A 68 40.28 17.91 1.34
CA LYS A 68 39.61 18.90 0.50
C LYS A 68 39.28 18.19 -0.81
N ILE A 69 38.06 17.65 -0.91
CA ILE A 69 37.55 17.11 -2.16
C ILE A 69 37.41 18.34 -3.03
N GLU A 70 38.39 18.57 -3.89
CA GLU A 70 38.20 19.39 -5.08
C GLU A 70 36.86 18.98 -5.69
N PRO A 71 35.98 19.93 -6.06
CA PRO A 71 34.70 19.57 -6.65
C PRO A 71 35.02 18.76 -7.90
N LEU A 72 34.93 17.44 -7.78
CA LEU A 72 35.07 16.54 -8.91
C LEU A 72 33.89 16.92 -9.78
N LYS A 73 34.18 17.69 -10.84
CA LYS A 73 33.32 17.87 -12.00
C LYS A 73 33.12 16.49 -12.62
N ASN A 74 32.36 15.65 -11.93
CA ASN A 74 31.74 14.48 -12.53
C ASN A 74 30.62 15.04 -13.39
N THR A 75 30.98 15.46 -14.59
CA THR A 75 30.14 15.19 -15.75
C THR A 75 30.00 13.67 -15.84
N LEU A 76 29.14 13.10 -14.97
CA LEU A 76 28.53 11.81 -15.24
C LEU A 76 27.91 11.94 -16.63
N PRO A 77 28.14 10.99 -17.54
CA PRO A 77 27.46 11.00 -18.83
C PRO A 77 25.96 11.16 -18.59
N PRO A 78 25.23 11.88 -19.47
CA PRO A 78 23.81 12.09 -19.29
C PRO A 78 23.13 10.73 -19.11
N MET A 79 22.66 10.48 -17.88
CA MET A 79 22.07 9.22 -17.48
C MET A 79 20.88 8.96 -18.40
N THR A 80 20.90 7.81 -19.08
CA THR A 80 19.86 7.50 -20.06
C THR A 80 18.51 7.41 -19.36
N SER A 81 17.41 7.68 -20.06
CA SER A 81 16.06 7.57 -19.49
C SER A 81 15.81 6.20 -18.86
N PHE A 82 16.46 5.16 -19.37
CA PHE A 82 16.38 3.79 -18.89
C PHE A 82 17.13 3.57 -17.56
N GLU A 83 18.37 4.08 -17.45
CA GLU A 83 19.11 4.07 -16.19
C GLU A 83 18.41 4.88 -15.11
N LYS A 84 17.79 6.00 -15.49
CA LYS A 84 16.96 6.83 -14.60
C LYS A 84 15.75 6.04 -14.08
N ALA A 85 15.13 5.23 -14.93
CA ALA A 85 14.03 4.35 -14.51
C ALA A 85 14.49 3.24 -13.55
N LYS A 86 15.63 2.59 -13.81
CA LYS A 86 16.26 1.63 -12.88
C LYS A 86 16.58 2.27 -11.51
N LEU A 87 17.10 3.50 -11.51
CA LEU A 87 17.37 4.26 -10.29
C LEU A 87 16.07 4.61 -9.52
N TYR A 88 14.97 4.89 -10.21
CA TYR A 88 13.70 5.11 -9.53
C TYR A 88 13.14 3.83 -8.92
N PHE A 89 13.34 2.67 -9.55
CA PHE A 89 12.98 1.39 -8.94
C PHE A 89 13.77 1.13 -7.65
N SER A 90 15.09 1.34 -7.65
CA SER A 90 15.92 1.12 -6.45
C SER A 90 15.59 2.09 -5.31
N LYS A 91 15.16 3.30 -5.63
CA LYS A 91 14.71 4.32 -4.65
C LYS A 91 13.23 4.15 -4.22
N GLY A 92 12.55 3.08 -4.63
CA GLY A 92 11.14 2.86 -4.30
C GLY A 92 10.16 3.84 -4.96
N LYS A 93 10.61 4.65 -5.92
CA LYS A 93 9.77 5.58 -6.70
C LYS A 93 9.10 4.86 -7.86
N ILE A 94 8.35 3.80 -7.54
CA ILE A 94 7.81 2.82 -8.51
C ILE A 94 6.95 3.47 -9.59
N SER A 95 6.05 4.39 -9.23
CA SER A 95 5.19 5.07 -10.22
C SER A 95 6.00 5.84 -11.28
N LYS A 96 7.02 6.59 -10.85
CA LYS A 96 7.92 7.34 -11.76
C LYS A 96 8.76 6.40 -12.62
N ALA A 97 9.19 5.27 -12.06
CA ALA A 97 9.93 4.24 -12.78
C ALA A 97 9.07 3.59 -13.87
N ILE A 98 7.83 3.21 -13.54
CA ILE A 98 6.86 2.62 -14.48
C ILE A 98 6.54 3.61 -15.60
N GLN A 99 6.30 4.88 -15.28
CA GLN A 99 6.00 5.90 -16.29
C GLN A 99 7.13 6.04 -17.32
N LEU A 100 8.38 6.10 -16.87
CA LEU A 100 9.54 6.15 -17.76
C LEU A 100 9.71 4.85 -18.57
N MET A 101 9.51 3.68 -17.96
CA MET A 101 9.58 2.42 -18.71
C MET A 101 8.48 2.30 -19.76
N LEU A 102 7.28 2.80 -19.49
CA LEU A 102 6.19 2.86 -20.46
C LEU A 102 6.55 3.77 -21.63
N GLU A 103 7.12 4.94 -21.35
CA GLU A 103 7.59 5.86 -22.39
C GLU A 103 8.68 5.21 -23.26
N ILE A 104 9.64 4.52 -22.64
CA ILE A 104 10.73 3.82 -23.35
C ILE A 104 10.17 2.68 -24.20
N SER A 105 9.27 1.86 -23.66
CA SER A 105 8.69 0.72 -24.38
C SER A 105 7.92 1.12 -25.64
N LYS A 106 7.29 2.30 -25.64
CA LYS A 106 6.47 2.82 -26.74
C LYS A 106 7.25 3.63 -27.75
N ASN A 107 8.11 4.53 -27.28
CA ASN A 107 8.63 5.63 -28.11
C ASN A 107 10.15 5.53 -28.41
N HIS A 108 10.87 4.59 -27.79
CA HIS A 108 12.33 4.54 -27.94
C HIS A 108 12.74 3.96 -29.30
N LYS A 109 13.70 4.62 -29.99
CA LYS A 109 14.16 4.22 -31.33
C LYS A 109 14.85 2.85 -31.35
N ASN A 110 15.53 2.48 -30.27
CA ASN A 110 16.22 1.20 -30.12
C ASN A 110 15.23 0.07 -29.74
N PRO A 111 15.02 -0.96 -30.59
CA PRO A 111 14.10 -2.06 -30.31
C PRO A 111 14.54 -2.95 -29.15
N ALA A 112 15.85 -3.08 -28.89
CA ALA A 112 16.37 -3.85 -27.76
C ALA A 112 15.96 -3.20 -26.42
N LEU A 113 16.10 -1.87 -26.32
CA LEU A 113 15.69 -1.12 -25.13
C LEU A 113 14.18 -1.11 -24.93
N ARG A 114 13.40 -1.10 -26.02
CA ARG A 114 11.94 -1.27 -25.93
C ARG A 114 11.58 -2.61 -25.31
N LYS A 115 12.21 -3.69 -25.78
CA LYS A 115 11.99 -5.04 -25.26
C LYS A 115 12.38 -5.15 -23.79
N GLU A 116 13.57 -4.66 -23.40
CA GLU A 116 14.03 -4.69 -22.01
C GLU A 116 13.09 -3.90 -21.07
N ALA A 117 12.58 -2.75 -21.52
CA ALA A 117 11.60 -1.98 -20.76
C ALA A 117 10.26 -2.73 -20.60
N THR A 118 9.77 -3.39 -21.65
CA THR A 118 8.57 -4.24 -21.60
C THR A 118 8.75 -5.43 -20.66
N ASP A 119 9.88 -6.12 -20.74
CA ASP A 119 10.18 -7.28 -19.87
C ASP A 119 10.24 -6.86 -18.39
N LEU A 120 10.87 -5.72 -18.10
CA LEU A 120 10.88 -5.16 -16.75
C LEU A 120 9.47 -4.78 -16.26
N LEU A 121 8.65 -4.15 -17.10
CA LEU A 121 7.26 -3.84 -16.75
C LEU A 121 6.45 -5.11 -16.43
N HIS A 122 6.60 -6.18 -17.22
CA HIS A 122 5.95 -7.46 -16.94
C HIS A 122 6.43 -8.08 -15.63
N HIS A 123 7.73 -8.05 -15.37
CA HIS A 123 8.29 -8.54 -14.12
C HIS A 123 7.71 -7.81 -12.90
N TYR A 124 7.66 -6.46 -12.94
CA TYR A 124 7.07 -5.67 -11.87
C TYR A 124 5.58 -5.91 -11.70
N HIS A 125 4.83 -6.04 -12.79
CA HIS A 125 3.42 -6.39 -12.74
C HIS A 125 3.20 -7.76 -12.06
N GLY A 126 4.04 -8.76 -12.40
CA GLY A 126 4.02 -10.06 -11.74
C GLY A 126 4.28 -9.98 -10.23
N ILE A 127 5.25 -9.17 -9.81
CA ILE A 127 5.51 -8.89 -8.38
C ILE A 127 4.27 -8.28 -7.72
N GLN A 128 3.62 -7.31 -8.38
CA GLN A 128 2.45 -6.63 -7.83
C GLN A 128 1.25 -7.57 -7.68
N ILE A 129 1.00 -8.45 -8.65
CA ILE A 129 -0.02 -9.50 -8.54
C ILE A 129 0.25 -10.39 -7.32
N GLN A 130 1.50 -10.81 -7.12
CA GLN A 130 1.87 -11.67 -6.01
C GLN A 130 1.70 -10.97 -4.66
N LYS A 131 2.04 -9.67 -4.56
CA LYS A 131 1.79 -8.87 -3.36
C LYS A 131 0.29 -8.75 -3.05
N GLU A 132 -0.53 -8.51 -4.07
CA GLU A 132 -1.98 -8.42 -3.88
C GLU A 132 -2.59 -9.77 -3.48
N LYS A 133 -2.06 -10.89 -4.02
CA LYS A 133 -2.44 -12.24 -3.59
C LYS A 133 -2.10 -12.49 -2.12
N ILE A 134 -0.90 -12.14 -1.67
CA ILE A 134 -0.49 -12.24 -0.25
C ILE A 134 -1.43 -11.41 0.63
N ARG A 135 -1.72 -10.16 0.23
CA ARG A 135 -2.65 -9.28 0.94
C ARG A 135 -4.04 -9.89 1.06
N ARG A 136 -4.60 -10.40 -0.05
CA ARG A 136 -5.93 -11.02 -0.07
C ARG A 136 -6.00 -12.21 0.89
N LEU A 137 -5.05 -13.14 0.79
CA LEU A 137 -5.01 -14.33 1.65
C LEU A 137 -4.83 -13.96 3.13
N TYR A 138 -4.02 -12.94 3.44
CA TYR A 138 -3.89 -12.43 4.80
C TYR A 138 -5.21 -11.87 5.34
N LEU A 139 -5.93 -11.07 4.54
CA LEU A 139 -7.22 -10.50 4.95
C LEU A 139 -8.28 -11.58 5.11
N GLU A 140 -8.29 -12.59 4.25
CA GLU A 140 -9.15 -13.77 4.38
C GLU A 140 -8.90 -14.50 5.69
N ALA A 141 -7.64 -14.81 6.00
CA ALA A 141 -7.28 -15.41 7.28
C ALA A 141 -7.67 -14.50 8.47
N TYR A 142 -7.54 -13.18 8.32
CA TYR A 142 -7.91 -12.22 9.34
C TYR A 142 -9.40 -12.31 9.72
N VAL A 143 -10.28 -12.36 8.71
CA VAL A 143 -11.73 -12.51 8.93
C VAL A 143 -12.05 -13.88 9.55
N LEU A 144 -11.40 -14.94 9.06
CA LEU A 144 -11.64 -16.31 9.53
C LEU A 144 -11.18 -16.55 10.98
N PHE A 145 -10.31 -15.71 11.55
CA PHE A 145 -9.90 -15.89 12.96
C PHE A 145 -11.06 -15.83 13.95
N GLN A 146 -12.14 -15.10 13.64
CA GLN A 146 -13.27 -14.97 14.55
C GLN A 146 -14.20 -16.19 14.51
N THR A 147 -14.28 -16.88 13.36
CA THR A 147 -15.29 -17.92 13.11
C THR A 147 -14.69 -19.31 12.90
N ALA A 148 -13.48 -19.41 12.34
CA ALA A 148 -12.81 -20.66 12.01
C ALA A 148 -11.28 -20.51 12.17
N PRO A 149 -10.77 -20.38 13.40
CA PRO A 149 -9.38 -19.98 13.65
C PRO A 149 -8.35 -21.05 13.21
N GLN A 150 -8.70 -22.34 13.24
CA GLN A 150 -7.84 -23.39 12.66
C GLN A 150 -7.65 -23.21 11.15
N LYS A 151 -8.72 -22.89 10.41
CA LYS A 151 -8.64 -22.62 8.96
C LYS A 151 -7.82 -21.36 8.68
N ALA A 152 -8.00 -20.32 9.48
CA ALA A 152 -7.18 -19.10 9.41
C ALA A 152 -5.68 -19.41 9.56
N CYS A 153 -5.33 -20.27 10.52
CA CYS A 153 -3.95 -20.70 10.72
C CYS A 153 -3.38 -21.51 9.57
N THR A 154 -4.15 -22.42 8.97
CA THR A 154 -3.73 -23.15 7.77
C THR A 154 -3.45 -22.20 6.60
N ILE A 155 -4.27 -21.17 6.40
CA ILE A 155 -4.08 -20.17 5.35
C ILE A 155 -2.78 -19.38 5.61
N LEU A 156 -2.57 -18.89 6.84
CA LEU A 156 -1.34 -18.15 7.17
C LEU A 156 -0.08 -19.00 7.00
N ASP A 157 -0.10 -20.25 7.46
CA ASP A 157 1.04 -21.16 7.29
C ASP A 157 1.30 -21.45 5.80
N GLY A 158 0.25 -21.55 4.98
CA GLY A 158 0.35 -21.65 3.53
C GLY A 158 1.04 -20.43 2.90
N ILE A 159 0.63 -19.22 3.26
CA ILE A 159 1.28 -17.97 2.80
C ILE A 159 2.76 -17.95 3.19
N LEU A 160 3.08 -18.30 4.44
CA LEU A 160 4.46 -18.27 4.95
C LEU A 160 5.34 -19.33 4.28
N LYS A 161 4.78 -20.50 3.94
CA LYS A 161 5.51 -21.56 3.21
C LYS A 161 5.77 -21.18 1.76
N GLU A 162 4.79 -20.62 1.07
CA GLU A 162 4.89 -20.28 -0.37
C GLU A 162 5.69 -19.00 -0.61
N TYR A 163 5.61 -18.02 0.29
CA TYR A 163 6.15 -16.67 0.09
C TYR A 163 7.17 -16.23 1.15
N GLY A 164 7.62 -17.14 2.03
CA GLY A 164 8.42 -16.85 3.23
C GLY A 164 9.73 -16.08 3.02
N SER A 165 10.35 -16.19 1.84
CA SER A 165 11.59 -15.50 1.50
C SER A 165 11.40 -14.04 1.05
N ARG A 166 10.15 -13.59 0.91
CA ARG A 166 9.84 -12.27 0.32
C ARG A 166 9.71 -11.19 1.39
N GLN A 167 10.20 -10.00 1.06
CA GLN A 167 9.93 -8.81 1.86
C GLN A 167 8.59 -8.20 1.45
N ASP A 168 7.55 -8.49 2.23
CA ASP A 168 6.22 -7.89 2.10
C ASP A 168 5.64 -7.57 3.49
N ALA A 169 4.99 -6.41 3.61
CA ALA A 169 4.43 -5.94 4.89
C ALA A 169 3.32 -6.86 5.42
N TYR A 170 2.49 -7.42 4.55
CA TYR A 170 1.44 -8.37 4.92
C TYR A 170 2.02 -9.73 5.29
N LEU A 171 3.17 -10.11 4.72
CA LEU A 171 3.87 -11.32 5.09
C LEU A 171 4.50 -11.22 6.49
N GLN A 172 5.06 -10.07 6.86
CA GLN A 172 5.49 -9.80 8.23
C GLN A 172 4.32 -9.82 9.22
N LYS A 173 3.18 -9.21 8.85
CA LYS A 173 1.95 -9.27 9.66
C LYS A 173 1.45 -10.71 9.82
N ALA A 174 1.46 -11.50 8.75
CA ALA A 174 1.09 -12.92 8.77
C ALA A 174 1.99 -13.72 9.72
N LYS A 175 3.31 -13.51 9.66
CA LYS A 175 4.29 -14.17 10.54
C LYS A 175 4.00 -13.89 12.02
N ASN A 176 3.78 -12.62 12.37
CA ASN A 176 3.50 -12.21 13.75
C ASN A 176 2.15 -12.77 14.24
N LYS A 177 1.09 -12.66 13.43
CA LYS A 177 -0.23 -13.20 13.77
C LYS A 177 -0.22 -14.72 13.92
N SER A 178 0.44 -15.45 13.01
CA SER A 178 0.57 -16.91 13.11
C SER A 178 1.33 -17.30 14.39
N ALA A 179 2.44 -16.61 14.69
CA ALA A 179 3.20 -16.88 15.92
C ALA A 179 2.40 -16.66 17.21
N ILE A 180 1.51 -15.66 17.25
CA ILE A 180 0.71 -15.33 18.44
C ILE A 180 -0.53 -16.21 18.57
N LEU A 181 -1.31 -16.36 17.49
CA LEU A 181 -2.63 -16.98 17.53
C LEU A 181 -2.57 -18.48 17.21
N CYS A 182 -1.73 -18.89 16.27
CA CYS A 182 -1.71 -20.28 15.79
C CYS A 182 -0.86 -21.20 16.65
N ARG A 183 0.16 -20.69 17.36
CA ARG A 183 0.88 -21.47 18.37
C ARG A 183 -0.02 -21.92 19.52
N LYS A 184 -0.96 -21.08 19.94
CA LYS A 184 -1.92 -21.41 21.01
C LYS A 184 -2.93 -22.49 20.64
N MET A 185 -3.08 -22.80 19.35
CA MET A 185 -4.03 -23.80 18.86
C MET A 185 -3.38 -25.13 18.45
N LYS A 186 -2.04 -25.21 18.46
CA LYS A 186 -1.28 -26.45 18.21
C LYS A 186 -0.90 -27.18 19.51
N ASN A 187 -1.09 -26.52 20.66
CA ASN A 187 -1.01 -27.10 22.00
C ASN A 187 -2.43 -27.37 22.51
#